data_AF-A0A5P0WTJ0-F1
#
_entry.id   AF-A0A5P0WTJ0-F1
#
_cell.length_a   1.000
_cell.length_b   1.000
_cell.length_c   1.000
_cell.angle_alpha   90.00
_cell.angle_beta   90.00
_cell.angle_gamma   90.00
#
_symmetry.space_group_name_H-M   'P 1'
#
loop_
_entity.id
_entity.type
_entity.pdbx_description
1 polymer ?
#
loop_
_entity_poly.entity_id
_entity_poly.type
_entity_poly.pdbx_seq_one_letter_code
_entity_poly.pdbx_strand_id
1 'polypeptide(L)' 'MAKGLDGKFLHYGIRKEDLDLIRTLCEKHEIDFDWMSEEILRKYHAAKVDKIEMNDEDTEKIIAEAISQIK' A
#
# COMPACT_ATOMS: atom_id res chain seq x y z
N MET A 1 6.66 -22.83 -2.99
CA MET A 1 5.63 -21.93 -3.56
C MET A 1 5.79 -20.53 -2.96
N ALA A 2 6.96 -19.92 -3.14
CA ALA A 2 7.30 -18.63 -2.56
C ALA A 2 8.10 -17.87 -3.62
N LYS A 3 7.45 -17.00 -4.40
CA LYS A 3 8.09 -16.07 -5.35
C LYS A 3 7.02 -15.18 -5.98
N GLY A 4 6.37 -14.38 -5.15
CA GLY A 4 5.51 -13.27 -5.60
C GLY A 4 5.77 -11.98 -4.81
N LEU A 5 6.54 -12.06 -3.73
CA LEU A 5 7.15 -10.91 -3.09
C LEU A 5 8.47 -10.67 -3.79
N ASP A 6 8.52 -9.73 -4.76
CA ASP A 6 9.59 -8.71 -4.75
C ASP A 6 9.46 -7.65 -5.85
N GLY A 7 8.58 -7.80 -6.85
CA GLY A 7 8.44 -6.75 -7.87
C GLY A 7 7.98 -5.42 -7.27
N LYS A 8 6.90 -5.43 -6.48
CA LYS A 8 6.30 -4.23 -5.89
C LYS A 8 7.22 -3.57 -4.83
N PHE A 9 7.99 -4.36 -4.09
CA PHE A 9 9.01 -3.86 -3.17
C PHE A 9 10.12 -3.13 -3.93
N LEU A 10 10.62 -3.72 -5.02
CA LEU A 10 11.67 -3.13 -5.85
C LEU A 10 11.17 -1.91 -6.64
N HIS A 11 9.91 -1.92 -7.10
CA HIS A 11 9.32 -0.84 -7.88
C HIS A 11 8.94 0.39 -7.05
N TYR A 12 8.39 0.19 -5.85
CA TYR A 12 7.87 1.28 -5.02
C TYR A 12 8.69 1.54 -3.75
N GLY A 13 9.65 0.68 -3.42
CA GLY A 13 10.52 0.80 -2.25
C GLY A 13 9.78 0.62 -0.92
N ILE A 14 8.71 -0.17 -0.88
CA ILE A 14 7.82 -0.34 0.30
C ILE A 14 8.30 -1.50 1.15
N ARG A 15 8.32 -1.38 2.48
CA ARG A 15 8.77 -2.49 3.34
C ARG A 15 7.74 -3.61 3.39
N LYS A 16 8.19 -4.78 3.83
CA LYS A 16 7.32 -5.97 3.89
C LYS A 16 6.25 -5.79 4.96
N GLU A 17 6.57 -5.11 6.05
CA GLU A 17 5.66 -4.75 7.14
C GLU A 17 4.54 -3.84 6.62
N ASP A 18 4.87 -2.76 5.91
CA ASP A 18 3.88 -1.88 5.27
C ASP A 18 3.01 -2.64 4.26
N LEU A 19 3.59 -3.56 3.49
CA LEU A 19 2.85 -4.34 2.50
C LEU A 19 1.87 -5.32 3.15
N ASP A 20 2.24 -5.89 4.30
CA ASP A 20 1.37 -6.76 5.11
C ASP A 20 0.23 -5.95 5.76
N LEU A 21 0.54 -4.74 6.23
CA LEU A 21 -0.44 -3.78 6.74
C LEU A 21 -1.45 -3.38 5.64
N ILE A 22 -0.97 -3.03 4.44
CA ILE A 22 -1.81 -2.72 3.29
C ILE A 22 -2.73 -3.89 2.95
N ARG A 23 -2.19 -5.11 2.88
CA ARG A 23 -2.99 -6.31 2.60
C ARG A 23 -4.08 -6.52 3.64
N THR A 24 -3.72 -6.45 4.92
CA THR A 24 -4.66 -6.62 6.04
C THR A 24 -5.80 -5.59 5.97
N LEU A 25 -5.48 -4.34 5.64
CA LEU A 25 -6.48 -3.28 5.47
C LEU A 25 -7.35 -3.52 4.25
N CYS A 26 -6.78 -3.88 3.09
CA CYS A 26 -7.56 -4.26 1.92
C CYS A 26 -8.55 -5.40 2.23
N GLU A 27 -8.10 -6.47 2.91
CA GLU A 27 -8.96 -7.58 3.31
C GLU A 27 -10.07 -7.14 4.27
N LYS A 28 -9.76 -6.27 5.24
CA LYS A 28 -10.75 -5.71 6.18
C LYS A 28 -11.83 -4.88 5.50
N HIS A 29 -11.50 -4.25 4.36
CA HIS A 29 -12.42 -3.47 3.56
C HIS A 29 -13.11 -4.28 2.45
N GLU A 30 -12.88 -5.60 2.37
CA GLU A 30 -13.34 -6.50 1.29
C GLU A 30 -12.91 -6.03 -0.10
N ILE A 31 -11.69 -5.48 -0.18
CA ILE A 31 -11.12 -4.92 -1.40
C ILE A 31 -10.06 -5.85 -1.94
N ASP A 32 -10.14 -6.10 -3.24
CA ASP A 32 -9.15 -6.88 -3.94
C ASP A 32 -7.82 -6.12 -3.98
N PHE A 33 -6.84 -6.61 -3.21
CA PHE A 33 -5.51 -6.00 -3.15
C PHE A 33 -4.85 -5.99 -4.52
N ASP A 34 -5.07 -6.97 -5.39
CA ASP A 34 -4.41 -6.97 -6.70
C ASP A 34 -4.92 -5.80 -7.55
N TRP A 35 -6.24 -5.58 -7.54
CA TRP A 35 -6.88 -4.43 -8.17
C TRP A 35 -6.43 -3.08 -7.60
N MET A 36 -6.38 -2.98 -6.27
CA MET A 36 -6.12 -1.72 -5.57
C MET A 36 -4.66 -1.43 -5.29
N SER A 37 -3.79 -2.43 -5.46
CA SER A 37 -2.37 -2.29 -5.18
C SER A 37 -1.73 -1.20 -6.03
N GLU A 38 -2.04 -1.06 -7.32
CA GLU A 38 -1.44 0.00 -8.14
C GLU A 38 -1.72 1.42 -7.58
N GLU A 39 -2.97 1.71 -7.23
CA GLU A 39 -3.37 3.00 -6.66
C GLU A 39 -2.76 3.24 -5.28
N ILE A 40 -2.83 2.24 -4.38
CA ILE A 40 -2.25 2.34 -3.04
C ILE A 40 -0.73 2.51 -3.12
N LEU A 41 -0.04 1.69 -3.91
CA LEU A 41 1.41 1.73 -4.04
C LEU A 41 1.87 3.06 -4.65
N ARG A 42 1.12 3.60 -5.62
CA ARG A 42 1.39 4.90 -6.21
C ARG A 42 1.26 6.04 -5.20
N LYS A 43 0.17 6.07 -4.43
CA LYS A 43 -0.04 7.07 -3.38
C LYS A 43 0.98 6.92 -2.25
N TYR A 44 1.27 5.68 -1.84
CA TYR A 44 2.27 5.37 -0.83
C TYR A 44 3.65 5.86 -1.27
N HIS A 45 4.08 5.54 -2.49
CA HIS A 45 5.36 6.01 -3.01
C HIS A 45 5.42 7.55 -3.11
N ALA A 46 4.36 8.20 -3.59
CA ALA A 46 4.29 9.66 -3.66
C ALA A 46 4.39 10.31 -2.27
N ALA A 47 3.64 9.81 -1.30
CA ALA A 47 3.71 10.28 0.08
C ALA A 47 5.09 10.03 0.70
N LYS A 48 5.75 8.92 0.35
CA LYS A 48 7.08 8.58 0.88
C LYS A 48 8.15 9.54 0.37
N VAL A 49 8.07 9.89 -0.91
CA VAL A 49 8.97 10.85 -1.54
C VAL A 49 8.74 12.26 -0.97
N ASP A 50 7.49 12.59 -0.62
CA ASP A 50 7.11 13.90 -0.10
C ASP A 50 7.42 14.08 1.41
N LYS A 51 7.09 13.09 2.25
CA LYS A 51 7.19 13.19 3.72
C LYS A 51 8.54 12.78 4.31
N ILE A 52 9.44 12.15 3.55
CA ILE A 52 10.77 11.67 3.99
C ILE A 52 10.72 10.56 5.07
N GLU A 53 9.78 10.62 6.01
CA GLU A 53 9.43 9.59 6.98
C GLU A 53 7.96 9.20 6.83
N MET A 54 7.69 7.89 6.82
CA MET A 54 6.33 7.37 6.69
C MET A 54 6.07 6.39 7.81
N ASN A 55 5.02 6.68 8.57
CA ASN A 55 4.62 5.89 9.73
C ASN A 55 3.42 5.02 9.38
N ASP A 56 3.10 4.06 10.24
CA ASP A 56 1.94 3.16 10.07
C ASP A 56 0.63 3.96 9.89
N GLU A 57 0.49 5.07 10.63
CA GLU A 57 -0.68 5.95 10.57
C GLU A 57 -0.84 6.65 9.20
N ASP A 58 0.28 7.01 8.56
CA ASP A 58 0.26 7.60 7.20
C ASP A 58 -0.11 6.54 6.17
N THR A 59 0.40 5.32 6.36
CA THR A 59 0.06 4.16 5.52
C THR A 59 -1.42 3.86 5.58
N GLU A 60 -2.00 3.83 6.79
CA GLU A 60 -3.44 3.67 7.00
C GLU A 60 -4.26 4.76 6.29
N LYS A 61 -3.85 6.03 6.42
CA LYS A 61 -4.51 7.16 5.74
C LYS A 61 -4.47 7.02 4.23
N ILE A 62 -3.32 6.67 3.68
CA ILE A 62 -3.13 6.50 2.23
C ILE A 62 -4.04 5.40 1.67
N ILE A 63 -4.14 4.28 2.38
CA ILE A 63 -5.02 3.17 1.99
C ILE A 63 -6.48 3.63 2.10
N ALA A 64 -6.87 4.23 3.22
CA ALA A 64 -8.24 4.73 3.40
C ALA A 64 -8.63 5.76 2.34
N GLU A 65 -7.72 6.67 1.96
CA GLU A 65 -7.93 7.63 0.89
C GLU A 65 -8.02 6.97 -0.49
N ALA A 66 -7.18 5.98 -0.77
CA ALA A 66 -7.25 5.23 -2.03
C ALA A 66 -8.58 4.48 -2.14
N ILE A 67 -9.05 3.86 -1.04
CA ILE A 67 -10.35 3.20 -0.96
C ILE A 67 -11.49 4.21 -1.15
N SER A 68 -11.40 5.36 -0.49
CA SER A 68 -12.43 6.40 -0.56
C SER A 68 -12.58 7.02 -1.95
N GLN A 69 -11.57 6.95 -2.82
CA GLN A 69 -11.67 7.48 -4.18
C GLN A 69 -12.31 6.50 -5.18
N ILE A 70 -12.44 5.23 -4.81
CA ILE A 70 -13.11 4.21 -5.64
C ILE A 70 -14.61 4.13 -5.35
N LYS A 71 -15.06 4.61 -4.19
CA LYS A 71 -16.44 4.56 -3.73
C LYS A 71 -17.21 5.83 -4.08
#